data_AF-A0A2V8TRP5-F1
#
_entry.id   AF-A0A2V8TRP5-F1
#
_cell.length_a   1.000
_cell.length_b   1.000
_cell.length_c   1.000
_cell.angle_alpha   90.00
_cell.angle_beta   90.00
_cell.angle_gamma   90.00
#
_symmetry.space_group_name_H-M   'P 1'
#
loop_
_entity.id
_entity.type
_entity.pdbx_description
1 polymer ?
#
loop_
_entity_poly.entity_id
_entity_poly.type
_entity_poly.pdbx_seq_one_letter_code
_entity_poly.pdbx_strand_id
1 'polypeptide(L)' 'MANKPAFAQGAQVEHPKFGLGSVLSCNDEYIVIKFDDHGEKKFVLSIVLPNLKKSDRQPPVEKRRSSKKKAPVTAS' A
#
# COMPACT_ATOMS: atom_id res chain seq x y z
N MET A 1 7.01 21.52 4.18
CA MET A 1 5.89 20.66 4.63
C MET A 1 6.21 19.25 4.15
N ALA A 2 6.30 18.26 5.03
CA ALA A 2 6.51 16.87 4.61
C ALA A 2 5.20 16.39 3.99
N ASN A 3 5.09 16.49 2.66
CA ASN A 3 3.91 16.02 1.95
C ASN A 3 3.89 14.49 2.09
N LYS A 4 2.99 13.97 2.92
CA LYS A 4 2.86 12.53 3.09
C LYS A 4 2.29 11.97 1.79
N PRO A 5 2.93 10.98 1.15
CA PRO A 5 2.40 10.38 -0.06
C PRO A 5 1.00 9.83 0.22
N ALA A 6 0.09 9.98 -0.73
CA ALA A 6 -1.32 9.58 -0.57
C ALA A 6 -1.47 8.08 -0.24
N PHE A 7 -0.52 7.28 -0.72
CA PHE A 7 -0.41 5.85 -0.43
C PHE A 7 1.00 5.51 0.04
N ALA A 8 1.11 4.61 1.02
CA ALA A 8 2.39 4.06 1.42
C ALA A 8 2.90 3.08 0.37
N GLN A 9 4.21 3.00 0.21
CA GLN A 9 4.83 1.91 -0.55
C GLN A 9 4.44 0.56 0.06
N GLY A 10 4.07 -0.40 -0.78
CA GLY A 10 3.52 -1.71 -0.41
C GLY A 10 2.03 -1.70 -0.05
N ALA A 11 1.36 -0.54 -0.06
CA ALA A 11 -0.08 -0.49 0.20
C ALA A 11 -0.87 -1.23 -0.89
N GLN A 12 -1.93 -1.93 -0.47
CA GLN A 12 -2.87 -2.57 -1.38
C GLN A 12 -3.92 -1.57 -1.86
N VAL A 13 -4.10 -1.52 -3.16
CA VAL A 13 -5.01 -0.60 -3.84
C VAL A 13 -5.81 -1.35 -4.88
N GLU A 14 -7.02 -0.87 -5.15
CA GLU A 14 -7.89 -1.40 -6.19
C GLU A 14 -8.18 -0.30 -7.20
N HIS A 15 -8.05 -0.63 -8.48
CA HIS A 15 -8.41 0.24 -9.59
C HIS A 15 -9.55 -0.41 -10.39
N PRO A 16 -10.63 0.31 -10.73
CA PRO A 16 -11.83 -0.27 -11.37
C PRO A 16 -11.54 -0.95 -12.71
N LYS A 17 -10.52 -0.49 -13.44
CA LYS A 17 -10.10 -1.05 -14.74
C LYS A 17 -9.04 -2.17 -14.65
N PHE A 18 -8.22 -2.20 -13.60
CA PHE A 18 -7.06 -3.09 -13.53
C PHE A 18 -7.11 -4.06 -12.34
N GLY A 19 -8.13 -3.93 -11.49
CA GLY A 19 -8.30 -4.75 -10.30
C GLY A 19 -7.34 -4.37 -9.18
N LEU A 20 -6.97 -5.39 -8.40
CA LEU A 20 -6.11 -5.27 -7.23
C LEU A 20 -4.65 -5.11 -7.62
N GLY A 21 -3.93 -4.28 -6.88
CA GLY A 21 -2.52 -4.04 -7.08
C GLY A 21 -1.81 -3.53 -5.84
N SER A 22 -0.48 -3.61 -5.89
CA SER A 22 0.42 -3.18 -4.83
C SER A 22 1.16 -1.92 -5.25
N VAL A 23 1.17 -0.89 -4.39
CA VAL A 23 1.93 0.34 -4.64
C VAL A 23 3.42 0.04 -4.59
N LEU A 24 4.12 0.15 -5.72
CA LEU A 24 5.58 0.01 -5.77
C LEU A 24 6.28 1.30 -5.39
N SER A 25 5.73 2.45 -5.81
CA SER A 25 6.27 3.76 -5.48
C SER A 25 5.15 4.80 -5.56
N CYS A 26 5.16 5.78 -4.66
CA CYS A 26 4.19 6.87 -4.64
C CYS A 26 4.92 8.18 -4.33
N ASN A 27 4.80 9.15 -5.23
CA ASN A 27 5.26 10.52 -5.03
C ASN A 27 4.09 11.49 -5.29
N ASP A 28 4.32 12.80 -5.16
CA ASP A 28 3.28 13.83 -5.29
C ASP A 28 2.67 13.90 -6.70
N GLU A 29 3.41 13.47 -7.73
CA GLU A 29 3.02 13.66 -9.13
C GLU A 29 2.58 12.34 -9.80
N TYR A 30 3.18 11.22 -9.40
CA TYR A 30 2.99 9.89 -9.97
C TYR A 30 2.93 8.80 -8.90
N ILE A 31 2.22 7.74 -9.25
CA ILE A 31 2.19 6.48 -8.51
C ILE A 31 2.45 5.31 -9.46
N VAL A 32 3.24 4.36 -9.00
CA VAL A 32 3.55 3.11 -9.69
C VAL A 32 2.89 1.98 -8.91
N ILE A 33 2.02 1.23 -9.58
CA ILE A 33 1.24 0.14 -8.99
C ILE A 33 1.50 -1.12 -9.81
N LYS A 34 1.84 -2.21 -9.14
CA LYS A 34 1.88 -3.55 -9.74
C LYS A 34 0.54 -4.21 -9.53
N PHE A 35 -0.28 -4.26 -10.58
CA PHE A 35 -1.53 -5.01 -10.58
C PHE A 35 -1.26 -6.49 -10.77
N ASP A 36 -2.08 -7.33 -10.13
CA ASP A 36 -1.93 -8.78 -10.20
C ASP A 36 -2.13 -9.31 -11.63
N ASP A 37 -3.14 -8.77 -12.33
CA ASP A 37 -3.54 -9.24 -13.68
C ASP A 37 -2.84 -8.47 -14.82
N HIS A 38 -2.48 -7.21 -14.57
CA HIS A 38 -1.98 -6.29 -15.61
C HIS A 38 -0.50 -5.90 -15.45
N GLY A 39 0.17 -6.35 -14.39
CA GLY A 39 1.57 -6.00 -14.12
C GLY A 39 1.75 -4.54 -13.69
N GLU A 40 2.96 -4.01 -13.89
CA GLU A 40 3.34 -2.67 -13.45
C GLU A 40 2.73 -1.58 -14.33
N LYS A 41 2.12 -0.57 -13.68
CA LYS A 41 1.58 0.61 -14.34
C LYS A 41 1.88 1.88 -13.57
N LYS A 42 2.28 2.91 -14.31
CA LYS A 42 2.52 4.26 -13.79
C LYS A 42 1.34 5.17 -14.14
N PHE A 43 0.88 5.93 -13.17
CA PHE A 43 -0.20 6.91 -13.35
C PHE A 43 0.19 8.25 -12.73
N VAL A 44 -0.44 9.31 -13.20
CA VAL A 44 -0.41 10.63 -12.54
C VAL A 44 -1.28 10.55 -11.29
N LEU A 45 -0.70 10.87 -10.13
CA LEU A 45 -1.35 10.76 -8.82
C LEU A 45 -2.68 11.52 -8.79
N SER A 46 -2.68 12.77 -9.25
CA SER A 46 -3.86 13.65 -9.26
C SER A 46 -5.03 13.11 -10.10
N ILE A 47 -4.73 12.33 -11.15
CA ILE A 47 -5.74 11.76 -12.05
C ILE A 47 -6.25 10.41 -11.52
N VAL A 48 -5.35 9.59 -10.99
CA VAL A 48 -5.69 8.23 -10.55
C VAL A 48 -6.28 8.20 -9.15
N LEU A 49 -5.96 9.15 -8.28
CA LEU A 49 -6.47 9.27 -6.91
C LEU A 49 -7.98 9.03 -6.78
N PRO A 50 -8.87 9.71 -7.55
CA PRO A 50 -10.31 9.48 -7.46
C PRO A 50 -10.74 8.08 -7.94
N ASN A 51 -9.92 7.42 -8.74
CA ASN A 51 -10.14 6.06 -9.24
C ASN A 51 -9.47 4.98 -8.40
N LEU A 52 -8.68 5.34 -7.38
CA LEU A 52 -7.91 4.41 -6.57
C LEU A 52 -8.58 4.20 -5.22
N LYS A 53 -9.01 2.98 -4.94
CA LYS A 53 -9.62 2.61 -3.65
C LYS A 53 -8.58 1.93 -2.77
N LYS A 54 -8.54 2.27 -1.48
CA LYS A 54 -7.75 1.52 -0.50
C LYS A 54 -8.41 0.15 -0.32
N SER A 55 -7.68 -0.91 -0.60
CA SER A 55 -8.18 -2.26 -0.37
C SER A 55 -7.84 -2.69 1.05
N ASP A 56 -8.81 -3.28 1.75
CA ASP A 56 -8.63 -3.87 3.07
C ASP A 56 -8.04 -5.30 2.99
N ARG A 57 -7.61 -5.75 1.80
CA ARG A 57 -6.67 -6.87 1.72
C ARG A 57 -5.48 -6.49 2.58
N GLN A 58 -5.41 -7.10 3.77
CA GLN A 58 -4.23 -7.00 4.59
C GLN A 58 -3.05 -7.33 3.67
N PRO A 59 -2.01 -6.47 3.58
CA PRO A 59 -0.80 -6.89 2.92
C PRO A 59 -0.45 -8.25 3.52
N PRO A 60 -0.19 -9.29 2.69
CA PRO A 60 0.26 -10.56 3.24
C PRO A 60 1.37 -10.20 4.21
N VAL A 61 1.18 -10.58 5.48
CA VAL A 61 1.94 -10.11 6.63
C VAL A 61 3.41 -10.49 6.43
N GLU A 62 4.13 -9.69 5.66
CA GLU A 62 5.56 -9.84 5.54
C GLU A 62 6.14 -9.15 6.76
N LYS A 63 6.07 -9.90 7.86
CA LYS A 63 6.89 -9.82 9.06
C LYS A 63 7.31 -8.40 9.46
N ARG A 64 6.35 -7.48 9.68
CA ARG A 64 6.59 -6.44 10.69
C ARG A 64 6.42 -7.04 12.08
N ARG A 65 7.35 -7.94 12.44
CA ARG A 65 7.75 -8.11 13.85
C ARG A 65 8.31 -6.77 14.27
N SER A 66 7.49 -5.90 14.87
CA SER A 66 7.90 -4.96 15.91
C SER A 66 6.71 -4.19 16.45
N SER A 67 6.48 -4.41 17.74
CA SER A 67 5.71 -3.59 18.69
C SER A 67 4.18 -3.77 18.75
N LYS A 68 3.76 -4.84 19.41
CA LYS A 68 2.72 -4.69 20.44
C LYS A 68 3.13 -5.49 21.69
N LYS A 69 3.40 -4.75 22.76
CA LYS A 69 3.75 -5.21 24.11
C LYS A 69 2.83 -6.35 24.59
N LYS A 70 3.41 -7.41 25.14
CA LYS A 70 2.94 -8.08 26.36
C LYS A 70 4.16 -8.61 27.14
N ALA A 71 4.45 -7.97 28.27
CA ALA A 71 5.07 -8.63 29.43
C ALA A 71 3.93 -8.97 30.42
N PRO A 72 4.13 -9.80 31.48
CA PRO A 72 5.24 -10.70 31.79
C PRO A 72 4.74 -12.17 31.96
N VAL A 73 5.64 -13.16 32.04
CA VAL A 73 5.54 -14.23 33.06
C VAL A 73 6.94 -14.82 33.30
N THR A 74 7.40 -14.58 34.50
CA THR A 74 8.39 -15.37 35.24
C THR A 74 8.04 -16.85 35.21
N ALA A 75 9.03 -17.71 34.96
CA ALA A 75 8.94 -19.13 35.28
C ALA A 75 10.10 -19.47 36.21
N SER A 76 9.71 -19.94 37.41
CA SER A 76 10.53 -20.53 38.47
C SER A 76 11.16 -21.85 38.04
#